data_AF-A0A2U1FFN3-F1
#
_entry.id   AF-A0A2U1FFN3-F1
#
_cell.length_a   1.000
_cell.length_b   1.000
_cell.length_c   1.000
_cell.angle_alpha   90.00
_cell.angle_beta   90.00
_cell.angle_gamma   90.00
#
_symmetry.space_group_name_H-M   'P 1'
#
loop_
_entity.id
_entity.type
_entity.pdbx_description
1 polymer ?
#
loop_
_entity_poly.entity_id
_entity_poly.type
_entity_poly.pdbx_seq_one_letter_code
_entity_poly.pdbx_strand_id
1 'polypeptide(L)'
;MADVQVVLQALFDAAHGVDAAMAELAAHDVTDLATTPAVFGHRTLGAVAVDFCDRWSHGVANLTDDGNALARGLVDAARAYAEAEDVAVDGFRWAR
;
A
#
# COMPACT_ATOMS: atom_id res chain seq x y z
N MET A 1 -23.75 17.96 9.83
CA MET A 1 -24.06 16.70 9.11
C MET A 1 -23.41 16.60 7.74
N ALA A 2 -23.63 17.53 6.78
CA ALA A 2 -23.03 17.42 5.44
C ALA A 2 -21.49 17.43 5.45
N ASP A 3 -20.87 18.29 6.26
CA ASP A 3 -19.40 18.40 6.33
C ASP A 3 -18.72 17.14 6.87
N VAL A 4 -19.32 16.52 7.90
CA VAL A 4 -18.83 15.24 8.46
C VAL A 4 -18.88 14.14 7.41
N GLN A 5 -19.97 14.04 6.64
CA GLN A 5 -20.08 13.03 5.60
C GLN A 5 -19.02 13.20 4.51
N VAL A 6 -18.70 14.44 4.13
CA VAL A 6 -17.63 14.73 3.16
C VAL A 6 -16.27 14.29 3.71
N VAL A 7 -15.97 14.58 4.98
CA VAL A 7 -14.72 14.17 5.63
C VAL A 7 -14.61 12.65 5.71
N LEU A 8 -15.67 11.96 6.10
CA LEU A 8 -15.71 10.50 6.17
C LEU A 8 -15.48 9.89 4.79
N GLN A 9 -16.14 10.39 3.74
CA GLN A 9 -15.91 9.92 2.37
C GLN A 9 -14.46 10.11 1.95
N ALA A 10 -13.87 11.28 2.22
CA ALA A 10 -12.49 11.57 1.88
C ALA A 10 -11.50 10.62 2.57
N LEU A 11 -11.75 10.25 3.83
CA LEU A 11 -10.91 9.29 4.56
C LEU A 11 -11.02 7.88 3.98
N PHE A 12 -12.22 7.43 3.63
CA PHE A 12 -12.42 6.13 2.99
C PHE A 12 -11.82 6.07 1.59
N ASP A 13 -12.00 7.12 0.78
CA ASP A 13 -11.41 7.22 -0.55
C ASP A 13 -9.88 7.22 -0.48
N ALA A 14 -9.30 7.93 0.50
CA ALA A 14 -7.86 7.93 0.73
C ALA A 14 -7.36 6.55 1.16
N ALA A 15 -8.04 5.88 2.08
CA ALA A 15 -7.69 4.52 2.51
C ALA A 15 -7.67 3.55 1.33
N HIS A 16 -8.71 3.62 0.47
CA HIS A 16 -8.80 2.79 -0.72
C HIS A 16 -7.70 3.13 -1.73
N GLY A 17 -7.45 4.41 -1.98
CA GLY A 17 -6.39 4.84 -2.91
C GLY A 17 -5.01 4.33 -2.48
N VAL A 18 -4.72 4.35 -1.17
CA VAL A 18 -3.49 3.78 -0.63
C VAL A 18 -3.44 2.26 -0.82
N ASP A 19 -4.50 1.54 -0.45
CA ASP A 19 -4.56 0.08 -0.58
C ASP A 19 -4.39 -0.36 -2.05
N ALA A 20 -5.05 0.33 -2.98
CA ALA A 20 -4.93 0.07 -4.42
C ALA A 20 -3.51 0.32 -4.93
N ALA A 21 -2.88 1.43 -4.53
CA ALA A 21 -1.49 1.72 -4.90
C ALA A 21 -0.51 0.69 -4.34
N MET A 22 -0.73 0.20 -3.11
CA MET A 22 0.10 -0.85 -2.51
C MET A 22 -0.08 -2.20 -3.20
N ALA A 23 -1.32 -2.55 -3.59
CA ALA A 23 -1.61 -3.75 -4.36
C ALA A 23 -0.96 -3.71 -5.76
N GLU A 24 -0.99 -2.55 -6.42
CA GLU A 24 -0.29 -2.35 -7.71
C GLU A 24 1.23 -2.50 -7.55
N LEU A 25 1.81 -1.88 -6.52
CA LEU A 25 3.24 -2.00 -6.25
C LEU A 25 3.65 -3.45 -5.97
N ALA A 26 2.87 -4.19 -5.18
CA ALA A 26 3.12 -5.59 -4.86
C ALA A 26 3.03 -6.51 -6.10
N ALA A 27 2.23 -6.15 -7.12
CA ALA A 27 2.12 -6.89 -8.37
C ALA A 27 3.34 -6.72 -9.30
N HIS A 28 4.19 -5.72 -9.04
CA HIS A 28 5.39 -5.41 -9.82
C HIS A 28 6.68 -5.74 -9.06
N ASP A 29 6.74 -6.93 -8.46
CA ASP A 29 7.93 -7.41 -7.78
C ASP A 29 9.08 -7.68 -8.77
N VAL A 30 10.30 -7.35 -8.35
CA VAL A 30 11.54 -7.55 -9.12
C VAL A 30 12.29 -8.81 -8.67
N THR A 31 11.75 -9.58 -7.73
CA THR A 31 12.34 -10.87 -7.32
C THR A 31 12.58 -11.79 -8.51
N ASP A 32 11.76 -11.71 -9.57
CA ASP A 32 11.97 -12.45 -10.81
C ASP A 32 13.24 -12.00 -11.59
N LEU A 33 13.73 -10.77 -11.37
CA LEU A 33 15.03 -10.31 -11.85
C LEU A 33 16.19 -10.74 -10.94
N ALA A 34 15.91 -11.08 -9.68
CA ALA A 34 16.86 -11.57 -8.68
C ALA A 34 17.30 -13.02 -8.94
N THR A 35 17.76 -13.29 -10.15
CA THR A 35 18.28 -14.60 -10.57
C THR A 35 19.73 -14.82 -10.07
N THR A 36 20.33 -15.96 -10.39
CA THR A 36 21.73 -16.20 -10.01
C THR A 36 22.70 -15.26 -10.74
N PRO A 37 23.80 -14.81 -10.09
CA PRO A 37 24.80 -13.95 -10.73
C PRO A 37 25.39 -14.51 -12.04
N ALA A 38 25.33 -15.84 -12.21
CA ALA A 38 25.81 -16.55 -13.39
C ALA A 38 25.03 -16.21 -14.67
N VAL A 39 23.76 -15.80 -14.57
CA VAL A 39 22.91 -15.45 -15.72
C VAL A 39 23.40 -14.19 -16.44
N PHE A 40 24.10 -13.31 -15.72
CA PHE A 40 24.54 -12.02 -16.24
C PHE A 40 25.84 -12.07 -17.07
N GLY A 41 26.49 -13.24 -17.17
CA GLY A 41 27.74 -13.42 -17.93
C GLY A 41 28.98 -12.70 -17.36
N HIS A 42 28.79 -11.76 -16.42
CA HIS A 42 29.86 -11.02 -15.74
C HIS A 42 29.62 -11.03 -14.22
N ARG A 43 30.57 -11.60 -13.48
CA ARG A 43 30.43 -11.84 -12.03
C ARG A 43 30.04 -10.60 -11.24
N THR A 44 30.73 -9.48 -11.44
CA THR A 44 30.45 -8.24 -10.71
C THR A 44 29.09 -7.66 -11.06
N LEU A 45 28.65 -7.79 -12.32
CA LEU A 45 27.35 -7.28 -12.74
C LEU A 45 26.24 -8.10 -12.09
N GLY A 46 26.37 -9.44 -12.13
CA GLY A 46 25.41 -10.32 -11.47
C GLY A 46 25.35 -10.11 -9.95
N ALA A 47 26.50 -9.90 -9.29
CA ALA A 47 26.53 -9.60 -7.86
C ALA A 47 25.80 -8.29 -7.51
N VAL A 48 26.04 -7.22 -8.28
CA VAL A 48 25.36 -5.92 -8.08
C VAL A 48 23.87 -6.01 -8.40
N ALA A 49 23.49 -6.73 -9.46
CA ALA A 49 22.09 -6.92 -9.83
C ALA A 49 21.31 -7.68 -8.74
N VAL A 50 21.91 -8.73 -8.16
CA VAL A 50 21.29 -9.49 -7.06
C VAL A 50 21.16 -8.64 -5.80
N ASP A 51 22.21 -7.91 -5.40
CA ASP A 51 22.16 -6.99 -4.25
C ASP A 51 21.07 -5.93 -4.42
N PHE A 52 20.96 -5.36 -5.63
CA PHE A 52 19.92 -4.39 -5.94
C PHE A 52 18.52 -5.00 -5.81
N CYS A 53 18.27 -6.17 -6.38
CA CYS A 53 16.95 -6.80 -6.33
C CYS A 53 16.56 -7.19 -4.90
N ASP A 54 17.49 -7.73 -4.11
CA ASP A 54 17.24 -8.07 -2.69
C ASP A 54 16.85 -6.83 -1.87
N ARG A 55 17.61 -5.75 -2.01
CA ARG A 55 17.32 -4.48 -1.32
C ARG A 55 16.03 -3.85 -1.80
N TRP A 56 15.72 -3.95 -3.09
CA TRP A 56 14.46 -3.48 -3.64
C TRP A 56 13.28 -4.25 -3.06
N SER A 57 13.31 -5.59 -3.08
CA SER A 57 12.22 -6.41 -2.57
C SER A 57 12.00 -6.17 -1.07
N HIS A 58 13.06 -6.02 -0.28
CA HIS A 58 12.95 -5.58 1.12
C HIS A 58 12.32 -4.18 1.25
N GLY A 59 12.73 -3.22 0.41
CA GLY A 59 12.19 -1.87 0.41
C GLY A 59 10.70 -1.83 0.05
N VAL A 60 10.28 -2.59 -0.96
CA VAL A 60 8.88 -2.72 -1.37
C VAL A 60 8.06 -3.38 -0.27
N ALA A 61 8.54 -4.46 0.34
CA ALA A 61 7.84 -5.11 1.44
C ALA A 61 7.53 -4.14 2.60
N ASN A 62 8.55 -3.38 3.04
CA ASN A 62 8.36 -2.37 4.08
C ASN A 62 7.37 -1.28 3.64
N LEU A 63 7.48 -0.80 2.40
CA LEU A 63 6.58 0.23 1.87
C LEU A 63 5.13 -0.25 1.80
N THR A 64 4.91 -1.49 1.36
CA THR A 64 3.60 -2.14 1.31
C THR A 64 3.03 -2.31 2.72
N ASP A 65 3.84 -2.76 3.69
CA ASP A 65 3.40 -2.91 5.09
C ASP A 65 2.99 -1.57 5.71
N ASP A 66 3.81 -0.53 5.52
CA ASP A 66 3.53 0.83 6.00
C ASP A 66 2.31 1.44 5.32
N GLY A 67 2.17 1.27 4.00
CA GLY A 67 1.01 1.72 3.23
C GLY A 67 -0.27 1.03 3.69
N ASN A 68 -0.24 -0.28 3.91
CA ASN A 68 -1.37 -1.03 4.44
C ASN A 68 -1.73 -0.57 5.87
N ALA A 69 -0.73 -0.23 6.69
CA ALA A 69 -0.97 0.33 8.02
C ALA A 69 -1.61 1.72 7.95
N LEU A 70 -1.16 2.57 7.03
CA LEU A 70 -1.76 3.88 6.77
C LEU A 70 -3.23 3.75 6.32
N ALA A 71 -3.54 2.85 5.38
CA ALA A 71 -4.90 2.61 4.92
C ALA A 71 -5.83 2.18 6.07
N ARG A 72 -5.37 1.26 6.92
CA ARG A 72 -6.11 0.86 8.14
C ARG A 72 -6.33 2.05 9.09
N GLY A 73 -5.30 2.85 9.33
CA GLY A 73 -5.40 4.03 10.20
C GLY A 73 -6.41 5.07 9.70
N LEU A 74 -6.51 5.25 8.39
CA LEU A 74 -7.52 6.12 7.77
C LEU A 74 -8.95 5.60 7.98
N VAL A 75 -9.16 4.28 7.84
CA VAL A 75 -10.45 3.62 8.14
C VAL A 75 -10.82 3.76 9.61
N ASP A 76 -9.87 3.53 10.52
CA ASP A 76 -10.09 3.63 11.95
C ASP A 76 -10.42 5.07 12.37
N ALA A 77 -9.72 6.05 11.79
CA ALA A 77 -10.03 7.47 11.98
C ALA A 77 -11.45 7.81 11.48
N ALA A 78 -11.85 7.32 10.31
CA ALA A 78 -13.19 7.54 9.78
C ALA A 78 -14.26 6.96 10.72
N ARG A 79 -14.06 5.73 11.22
CA ARG A 79 -14.99 5.11 12.19
C ARG A 79 -15.09 5.91 13.48
N ALA A 80 -13.96 6.36 14.03
CA ALA A 80 -13.95 7.17 15.25
C ALA A 80 -14.68 8.51 15.08
N TYR A 81 -14.51 9.18 13.93
CA TYR A 81 -15.27 10.41 13.62
C TYR A 81 -16.76 10.14 13.46
N ALA A 82 -17.12 9.05 12.79
CA ALA A 82 -18.52 8.68 12.59
C ALA A 82 -19.22 8.35 13.93
N GLU A 83 -18.54 7.64 14.83
CA GLU A 83 -19.04 7.37 16.18
C GLU A 83 -19.22 8.66 17.00
N ALA A 84 -18.26 9.59 16.93
CA ALA A 84 -18.33 10.87 17.64
C ALA A 84 -19.51 11.74 17.16
N GLU A 85 -19.89 11.62 15.89
CA GLU A 85 -20.92 12.41 15.23
C GLU A 85 -22.26 11.68 15.09
N ASP A 86 -22.40 10.47 15.66
CA ASP A 86 -23.58 9.58 15.55
C ASP A 86 -24.01 9.33 14.08
N VAL A 87 -23.02 9.15 13.20
CA VAL A 87 -23.22 8.89 11.77
C VAL A 87 -22.97 7.41 11.46
N ALA A 88 -23.93 6.77 10.80
CA ALA A 88 -23.75 5.40 10.32
C ALA A 88 -22.70 5.33 9.19
N VAL A 89 -21.71 4.44 9.33
CA VAL A 89 -20.66 4.25 8.31
C VAL A 89 -21.08 3.36 7.14
N ASP A 90 -22.19 2.63 7.26
CA ASP A 90 -22.67 1.66 6.25
C ASP A 90 -22.99 2.29 4.88
N GLY A 91 -23.20 3.62 4.85
CA GLY A 91 -23.40 4.39 3.63
C GLY A 91 -22.10 4.73 2.88
N PHE A 92 -20.93 4.61 3.52
CA PHE A 92 -19.64 4.86 2.90
C PHE A 92 -19.19 3.61 2.16
N ARG A 93 -19.37 3.66 0.86
CA ARG A 93 -19.27 2.51 -0.02
C ARG A 93 -17.80 2.22 -0.35
N TRP A 94 -17.32 1.06 0.09
CA TRP A 94 -16.19 0.36 -0.52
C TRP A 94 -16.57 0.03 -1.98
N ALA A 95 -15.71 0.38 -2.94
CA ALA A 95 -16.00 0.15 -4.35
C ALA A 95 -16.37 -1.33 -4.60
N ARG A 96 -17.41 -1.53 -5.42
CA ARG A 96 -17.96 -2.84 -5.80
C ARG A 96 -17.14 -3.45 -6.91
#